data_AF-A0A8J7VWB4-F1
#
_entry.id   AF-A0A8J7VWB4-F1
#
_cell.length_a   1.000
_cell.length_b   1.000
_cell.length_c   1.000
_cell.angle_alpha   90.00
_cell.angle_beta   90.00
_cell.angle_gamma   90.00
#
_symmetry.space_group_name_H-M   'P 1'
#
loop_
_entity.id
_entity.type
_entity.pdbx_description
1 polymer ?
#
loop_
_entity_poly.entity_id
_entity_poly.type
_entity_poly.pdbx_seq_one_letter_code
_entity_poly.pdbx_strand_id
1 'polypeptide(L)'
;MTSFVPGQRWSSAAEPELGLGTVLRLMGRSVQIVFTGSGEIRQYALTGAPLIRAEFRSGERVWVDGRERTVETVEERDGLFVYRIEGDEVHEGALDAEQPLALADRRLLAGQVDRNDRFEFRVEALEQRARAQADPGFGVLGARVDLIPHQLRIAELAAARRPVRLLLADEVGLGKTIEACLIAAQQLASGRARRVLVLTPDSLVNQWFVELVRRFNLAFAVFDAERCAALEAAAPGTNPFEDAQCVLASVDWLARDAARAEAATAAGWDLLLVDEAHHLAWSPDGASAGYRLVERLAAATPGVLLLTATPEQLGQAGHFARLRLLDPARYAELDAFVAEQAEWVALSALVERIVEGAAPDATQRALLARLLQQDAAAVD
;
A
#
# COMPACT_ATOMS: atom_id res chain seq x y z
N MET A 1 -4.57 -50.60 15.39
CA MET A 1 -5.65 -49.96 14.61
C MET A 1 -6.01 -48.68 15.32
N THR A 2 -5.88 -47.53 14.67
CA THR A 2 -6.26 -46.24 15.23
C THR A 2 -7.75 -46.25 15.53
N SER A 3 -8.11 -46.18 16.81
CA SER A 3 -9.48 -46.12 17.28
C SER A 3 -9.95 -44.68 17.21
N PHE A 4 -10.88 -44.38 16.30
CA PHE A 4 -11.53 -43.07 16.24
C PHE A 4 -12.53 -42.94 17.40
N VAL A 5 -12.44 -41.85 18.16
CA VAL A 5 -13.35 -41.54 19.27
C VAL A 5 -14.02 -40.20 18.98
N PRO A 6 -15.35 -40.04 19.20
CA PRO A 6 -16.00 -38.74 19.09
C PRO A 6 -15.30 -37.67 19.94
N GLY A 7 -15.09 -36.49 19.36
CA GLY A 7 -14.36 -35.38 19.99
C GLY A 7 -12.88 -35.29 19.60
N GLN A 8 -12.29 -36.34 19.02
CA GLN A 8 -10.90 -36.30 18.56
C GLN A 8 -10.70 -35.30 17.41
N ARG A 9 -9.57 -34.58 17.43
CA ARG A 9 -9.12 -33.69 16.36
C ARG A 9 -8.23 -34.37 15.33
N TRP A 10 -8.52 -34.19 14.05
CA TRP A 10 -7.82 -34.79 12.93
C TRP A 10 -7.70 -33.80 11.78
N SER A 11 -6.63 -33.90 10.99
CA SER A 11 -6.46 -33.15 9.74
C SER A 11 -6.51 -34.09 8.53
N SER A 12 -7.08 -33.62 7.42
CA SER A 12 -6.98 -34.31 6.13
C SER A 12 -5.60 -34.05 5.51
N ALA A 13 -4.87 -35.12 5.22
CA ALA A 13 -3.60 -35.04 4.51
C ALA A 13 -3.79 -34.80 2.99
N ALA A 14 -5.00 -35.06 2.47
CA ALA A 14 -5.35 -34.82 1.07
C ALA A 14 -5.91 -33.41 0.84
N GLU A 15 -6.55 -32.83 1.86
CA GLU A 15 -7.22 -31.51 1.84
C GLU A 15 -6.78 -30.68 3.07
N PRO A 16 -5.49 -30.30 3.19
CA PRO A 16 -4.97 -29.58 4.36
C PRO A 16 -5.60 -28.20 4.58
N GLU A 17 -6.16 -27.59 3.53
CA GLU A 17 -6.88 -26.31 3.56
C GLU A 17 -8.16 -26.32 4.40
N LEU A 18 -8.71 -27.50 4.72
CA LEU A 18 -9.89 -27.63 5.58
C LEU A 18 -9.57 -27.39 7.07
N GLY A 19 -8.28 -27.35 7.43
CA GLY A 19 -7.83 -27.17 8.82
C GLY A 19 -8.08 -28.40 9.69
N LEU A 20 -8.20 -28.18 11.01
CA LEU A 20 -8.54 -29.24 11.96
C LEU A 20 -10.04 -29.54 11.94
N GLY A 21 -10.35 -30.83 11.81
CA GLY A 21 -11.69 -31.37 11.96
C GLY A 21 -11.87 -32.19 13.24
N THR A 22 -13.10 -32.27 13.72
CA THR A 22 -13.50 -33.03 14.90
C THR A 22 -14.28 -34.27 14.49
N VAL A 23 -13.96 -35.43 15.07
CA VAL A 23 -14.76 -36.65 14.89
C VAL A 23 -16.14 -36.43 15.51
N LEU A 24 -17.18 -36.42 14.67
CA LEU A 24 -18.56 -36.32 15.13
C LEU A 24 -19.08 -37.67 15.61
N ARG A 25 -18.97 -38.69 14.75
CA ARG A 25 -19.50 -40.03 15.02
C ARG A 25 -18.89 -41.06 14.09
N LEU A 26 -19.00 -42.31 14.52
CA LEU A 26 -18.70 -43.49 13.72
C LEU A 26 -19.98 -43.99 13.05
N MET A 27 -19.91 -44.28 11.76
CA MET A 27 -21.01 -44.86 10.99
C MET A 27 -20.55 -46.15 10.33
N GLY A 28 -20.77 -47.28 11.00
CA GLY A 28 -20.37 -48.61 10.53
C GLY A 28 -18.86 -48.68 10.25
N ARG A 29 -18.49 -48.74 8.96
CA ARG A 29 -17.09 -48.82 8.50
C ARG A 29 -16.49 -47.46 8.11
N SER A 30 -17.14 -46.37 8.49
CA SER A 30 -16.73 -45.00 8.15
C SER A 30 -16.75 -44.09 9.38
N VAL A 31 -15.96 -43.01 9.31
CA VAL A 31 -15.91 -41.94 10.31
C VAL A 31 -16.38 -40.63 9.67
N GLN A 32 -17.21 -39.89 10.40
CA GLN A 32 -17.68 -38.57 9.98
C GLN A 32 -16.91 -37.50 10.76
N ILE A 33 -16.26 -36.59 10.03
CA ILE A 33 -15.44 -35.51 10.59
C ILE A 33 -16.05 -34.18 10.14
N VAL A 34 -16.22 -33.25 11.08
CA VAL A 34 -16.58 -31.87 10.78
C VAL A 34 -15.34 -30.99 10.83
N PHE A 35 -15.01 -30.34 9.72
CA PHE A 35 -13.93 -29.37 9.64
C PHE A 35 -14.46 -28.01 10.09
N THR A 36 -14.18 -27.66 11.35
CA THR A 36 -14.77 -26.50 12.01
C THR A 36 -14.38 -25.17 11.38
N GLY A 37 -13.27 -25.12 10.62
CA GLY A 37 -12.80 -23.92 9.93
C GLY A 37 -13.57 -23.62 8.64
N SER A 38 -13.92 -24.65 7.88
CA SER A 38 -14.69 -24.52 6.63
C SER A 38 -16.20 -24.76 6.80
N GLY A 39 -16.62 -25.33 7.94
CA GLY A 39 -17.99 -25.78 8.17
C GLY A 39 -18.36 -27.06 7.41
N GLU A 40 -17.41 -27.69 6.73
CA GLU A 40 -17.67 -28.85 5.89
C GLU A 40 -17.66 -30.15 6.68
N ILE A 41 -18.51 -31.09 6.27
CA ILE A 41 -18.54 -32.45 6.83
C ILE A 41 -18.02 -33.42 5.77
N ARG A 42 -17.01 -34.21 6.14
CA ARG A 42 -16.44 -35.26 5.29
C ARG A 42 -16.64 -36.62 5.93
N GLN A 43 -16.81 -37.63 5.09
CA GLN A 43 -16.94 -39.02 5.49
C GLN A 43 -15.78 -39.81 4.91
N TYR A 44 -15.00 -40.46 5.78
CA TYR A 44 -13.84 -41.26 5.38
C TYR A 44 -14.05 -42.71 5.79
N ALA A 45 -13.52 -43.65 5.01
CA ALA A 45 -13.49 -45.06 5.40
C ALA A 45 -12.50 -45.28 6.57
N LEU A 46 -12.83 -46.10 7.57
CA LEU A 46 -11.93 -46.35 8.71
C LEU A 46 -10.57 -46.92 8.30
N THR A 47 -10.52 -47.63 7.16
CA THR A 47 -9.31 -48.19 6.58
C THR A 47 -8.82 -47.33 5.43
N GLY A 48 -7.58 -46.83 5.52
CA GLY A 48 -6.94 -46.08 4.44
C GLY A 48 -7.37 -44.62 4.31
N ALA A 49 -8.08 -44.06 5.31
CA ALA A 49 -8.34 -42.63 5.34
C ALA A 49 -7.01 -41.85 5.40
N PRO A 50 -6.83 -40.80 4.57
CA PRO A 50 -5.67 -39.93 4.62
C PRO A 50 -5.80 -38.94 5.80
N LEU A 51 -6.10 -39.44 6.99
CA LEU A 51 -6.34 -38.65 8.20
C LEU A 51 -5.14 -38.75 9.13
N ILE A 52 -4.69 -37.60 9.62
CA ILE A 52 -3.59 -37.49 10.58
C ILE A 52 -4.16 -37.01 11.91
N ARG A 53 -3.85 -37.71 12.99
CA ARG A 53 -4.28 -37.34 14.34
C ARG A 53 -3.59 -36.04 14.75
N ALA A 54 -4.36 -35.06 15.21
CA ALA A 54 -3.81 -33.79 15.67
C ALA A 54 -3.39 -33.88 17.14
N GLU A 55 -2.13 -34.21 17.38
CA GLU A 55 -1.47 -34.21 18.69
C GLU A 55 -0.47 -33.06 18.77
N PHE A 56 -0.50 -32.29 19.86
CA PHE A 56 0.48 -31.24 20.14
C PHE A 56 1.33 -31.59 21.36
N ARG A 57 2.64 -31.39 21.27
CA ARG A 57 3.61 -31.76 22.31
C ARG A 57 3.90 -30.60 23.26
N SER A 58 4.42 -30.93 24.44
CA SER A 58 4.96 -29.93 25.37
C SER A 58 5.98 -29.02 24.66
N GLY A 59 5.81 -27.71 24.80
CA GLY A 59 6.59 -26.67 24.13
C GLY A 59 6.04 -26.20 22.78
N GLU A 60 5.06 -26.88 22.19
CA GLU A 60 4.43 -26.44 20.94
C GLU A 60 3.41 -25.31 21.19
N ARG A 61 3.27 -24.43 20.20
CA ARG A 61 2.32 -23.32 20.23
C ARG A 61 1.01 -23.73 19.55
N VAL A 62 -0.12 -23.44 20.20
CA VAL A 62 -1.47 -23.75 19.75
C VAL A 62 -2.37 -22.53 19.87
N TRP A 63 -3.40 -22.46 19.03
CA TRP A 63 -4.42 -21.41 19.09
C TRP A 63 -5.65 -21.90 19.84
N VAL A 64 -6.04 -21.13 20.85
CA VAL A 64 -7.22 -21.38 21.67
C VAL A 64 -7.92 -20.06 21.90
N ASP A 65 -9.19 -19.97 21.52
CA ASP A 65 -10.01 -18.76 21.61
C ASP A 65 -9.37 -17.56 20.88
N GLY A 66 -8.76 -17.81 19.73
CA GLY A 66 -8.11 -16.79 18.88
C GLY A 66 -6.78 -16.26 19.44
N ARG A 67 -6.18 -16.92 20.44
CA ARG A 67 -4.89 -16.54 21.02
C ARG A 67 -3.88 -17.67 20.93
N GLU A 68 -2.64 -17.32 20.60
CA GLU A 68 -1.52 -18.25 20.62
C GLU A 68 -1.08 -18.51 22.08
N ARG A 69 -1.02 -19.78 22.47
CA ARG A 69 -0.61 -20.24 23.80
C ARG A 69 0.34 -21.43 23.67
N THR A 70 1.11 -21.73 24.71
CA THR A 70 2.10 -22.83 24.70
C THR A 70 1.62 -24.03 25.51
N VAL A 71 1.74 -25.23 24.96
CA VAL A 71 1.41 -26.47 25.66
C VAL A 71 2.48 -26.77 26.71
N GLU A 72 2.08 -26.88 27.98
CA GLU A 72 2.97 -27.26 29.08
C GLU A 72 3.11 -28.77 29.17
N THR A 73 1.99 -29.48 29.18
CA THR A 73 1.91 -30.95 29.22
C THR A 73 0.72 -31.44 28.42
N VAL A 74 0.78 -32.67 27.91
CA VAL A 74 -0.33 -33.36 27.25
C VAL A 74 -0.58 -34.70 27.95
N GLU A 75 -1.84 -34.99 28.24
CA GLU A 75 -2.31 -36.26 28.80
C GLU A 75 -3.42 -36.82 27.92
N GLU A 76 -3.47 -38.14 27.76
CA GLU A 76 -4.58 -38.82 27.08
C GLU A 76 -5.56 -39.35 28.13
N ARG A 77 -6.82 -38.91 28.08
CA ARG A 77 -7.91 -39.37 28.96
C ARG A 77 -9.08 -39.81 28.08
N ASP A 78 -9.54 -41.05 28.25
CA ASP A 78 -10.64 -41.64 27.49
C ASP A 78 -10.48 -41.55 25.95
N GLY A 79 -9.25 -41.62 25.45
CA GLY A 79 -8.95 -41.54 24.02
C GLY A 79 -8.95 -40.12 23.43
N LEU A 80 -9.04 -39.10 24.29
CA LEU A 80 -8.95 -37.68 23.95
C LEU A 80 -7.71 -37.04 24.57
N PHE A 81 -7.11 -36.08 23.87
CA PHE A 81 -6.01 -35.28 24.41
C PHE A 81 -6.54 -34.15 25.29
N VAL A 82 -5.93 -34.02 26.47
CA VAL A 82 -6.11 -32.91 27.41
C VAL A 82 -4.76 -32.21 27.54
N TYR A 83 -4.74 -30.94 27.16
CA TYR A 83 -3.56 -30.08 27.19
C TYR A 83 -3.60 -29.22 28.45
N ARG A 84 -2.46 -29.08 29.12
CA ARG A 84 -2.28 -28.05 30.16
C ARG A 84 -1.65 -26.83 29.52
N ILE A 85 -2.33 -25.69 29.58
CA ILE A 85 -1.94 -24.45 28.91
C ILE A 85 -2.16 -23.29 29.89
N GLU A 86 -1.10 -22.60 30.29
CA GLU A 86 -1.16 -21.47 31.24
C GLU A 86 -1.83 -21.84 32.58
N GLY A 87 -1.66 -23.10 33.02
CA GLY A 87 -2.31 -23.64 34.21
C GLY A 87 -3.75 -24.14 34.02
N ASP A 88 -4.39 -23.90 32.87
CA ASP A 88 -5.74 -24.39 32.55
C ASP A 88 -5.70 -25.75 31.85
N GLU A 89 -6.72 -26.59 32.08
CA GLU A 89 -6.94 -27.82 31.30
C GLU A 89 -7.82 -27.52 30.08
N VAL A 90 -7.25 -27.69 28.89
CA VAL A 90 -7.90 -27.47 27.60
C VAL A 90 -8.06 -28.80 26.87
N HIS A 91 -9.31 -29.20 26.63
CA HIS A 91 -9.60 -30.37 25.80
C HIS A 91 -9.28 -30.08 24.33
N GLU A 92 -8.81 -31.09 23.60
CA GLU A 92 -8.50 -30.93 22.18
C GLU A 92 -9.64 -30.39 21.32
N GLY A 93 -10.91 -30.63 21.70
CA GLY A 93 -12.07 -30.10 21.01
C GLY A 93 -12.23 -28.58 21.11
N ALA A 94 -11.57 -27.94 22.08
CA ALA A 94 -11.56 -26.49 22.26
C ALA A 94 -10.42 -25.79 21.48
N LEU A 95 -9.54 -26.55 20.81
CA LEU A 95 -8.53 -25.96 19.94
C LEU A 95 -9.19 -25.36 18.70
N ASP A 96 -8.75 -24.16 18.32
CA ASP A 96 -9.21 -23.48 17.11
C ASP A 96 -8.99 -24.36 15.86
N ALA A 97 -9.82 -24.17 14.84
CA ALA A 97 -9.74 -24.93 13.59
C ALA A 97 -8.45 -24.66 12.82
N GLU A 98 -8.02 -23.40 12.86
CA GLU A 98 -6.74 -22.96 12.34
C GLU A 98 -5.72 -23.08 13.47
N GLN A 99 -4.64 -23.80 13.19
CA GLN A 99 -3.52 -23.96 14.11
C GLN A 99 -2.25 -23.53 13.39
N PRO A 100 -1.29 -22.92 14.11
CA PRO A 100 0.01 -22.55 13.56
C PRO A 100 0.86 -23.80 13.43
N LEU A 101 0.47 -24.68 12.52
CA LEU A 101 1.17 -25.92 12.29
C LEU A 101 2.34 -25.68 11.35
N ALA A 102 3.54 -26.08 11.79
CA ALA A 102 4.63 -26.35 10.88
C ALA A 102 4.23 -27.54 10.00
N LEU A 103 3.56 -27.24 8.89
CA LEU A 103 3.12 -28.23 7.89
C LEU A 103 4.27 -29.14 7.45
N ALA A 104 5.51 -28.65 7.44
CA ALA A 104 6.70 -29.41 7.08
C ALA A 104 6.98 -30.58 8.02
N ASP A 105 6.98 -30.36 9.34
CA ASP A 105 7.30 -31.39 10.33
C ASP A 105 6.25 -32.50 10.35
N ARG A 106 4.96 -32.11 10.23
CA ARG A 106 3.86 -33.08 10.12
C ARG A 106 3.91 -33.89 8.84
N ARG A 107 4.21 -33.26 7.70
CA ARG A 107 4.39 -33.97 6.44
C ARG A 107 5.55 -34.95 6.55
N LEU A 108 6.68 -34.54 7.14
CA LEU A 108 7.84 -35.41 7.35
C LEU A 108 7.53 -36.60 8.26
N LEU A 109 6.87 -36.38 9.42
CA LEU A 109 6.46 -37.44 10.34
C LEU A 109 5.44 -38.41 9.71
N ALA A 110 4.59 -37.92 8.81
CA ALA A 110 3.66 -38.73 8.03
C ALA A 110 4.31 -39.43 6.82
N GLY A 111 5.64 -39.30 6.64
CA GLY A 111 6.38 -39.85 5.50
C GLY A 111 6.10 -39.14 4.17
N GLN A 112 5.45 -37.98 4.20
CA GLN A 112 5.19 -37.14 3.04
C GLN A 112 6.37 -36.21 2.79
N VAL A 113 7.24 -36.61 1.87
CA VAL A 113 8.42 -35.82 1.49
C VAL A 113 8.24 -35.24 0.08
N ASP A 114 8.62 -33.97 -0.08
CA ASP A 114 8.76 -33.36 -1.39
C ASP A 114 10.07 -33.80 -2.05
N ARG A 115 10.16 -33.64 -3.37
CA ARG A 115 11.42 -33.86 -4.08
C ARG A 115 12.45 -32.80 -3.69
N ASN A 116 13.71 -33.19 -3.59
CA ASN A 116 14.80 -32.29 -3.17
C ASN A 116 14.94 -31.06 -4.09
N ASP A 117 14.77 -31.23 -5.40
CA ASP A 117 14.82 -30.12 -6.38
C ASP A 117 13.74 -29.06 -6.14
N ARG A 118 12.55 -29.46 -5.66
CA ARG A 118 11.48 -28.51 -5.28
C ARG A 118 11.82 -27.75 -4.01
N PHE A 119 12.46 -28.42 -3.05
CA PHE A 119 12.91 -27.77 -1.82
C PHE A 119 14.00 -26.74 -2.12
N GLU A 120 15.03 -27.13 -2.88
CA GLU A 120 16.12 -26.25 -3.31
C GLU A 120 15.58 -25.04 -4.09
N PHE A 121 14.70 -25.27 -5.08
CA PHE A 121 14.08 -24.18 -5.83
C PHE A 121 13.26 -23.24 -4.93
N ARG A 122 12.55 -23.75 -3.93
CA ARG A 122 11.81 -22.92 -2.98
C ARG A 122 12.75 -22.04 -2.16
N VAL A 123 13.86 -22.59 -1.68
CA VAL A 123 14.88 -21.81 -0.93
C VAL A 123 15.45 -20.71 -1.82
N GLU A 124 15.88 -21.06 -3.04
CA GLU A 124 16.41 -20.09 -3.99
C GLU A 124 15.39 -18.99 -4.30
N ALA A 125 14.14 -19.34 -4.59
CA ALA A 125 13.09 -18.37 -4.89
C ALA A 125 12.83 -17.42 -3.70
N LEU A 126 12.86 -17.92 -2.47
CA LEU A 126 12.71 -17.10 -1.27
C LEU A 126 13.89 -16.14 -1.07
N GLU A 127 15.12 -16.61 -1.28
CA GLU A 127 16.32 -15.78 -1.20
C GLU A 127 16.32 -14.69 -2.28
N GLN A 128 15.99 -15.03 -3.52
CA GLN A 128 15.93 -14.06 -4.62
C GLN A 128 14.84 -13.02 -4.37
N ARG A 129 13.67 -13.43 -3.86
CA ARG A 129 12.61 -12.51 -3.46
C ARG A 129 13.06 -11.57 -2.35
N ALA A 130 13.74 -12.08 -1.33
CA ALA A 130 14.25 -11.27 -0.23
C ALA A 130 15.31 -10.26 -0.71
N ARG A 131 16.24 -10.69 -1.58
CA ARG A 131 17.24 -9.80 -2.21
C ARG A 131 16.57 -8.69 -3.03
N ALA A 132 15.59 -9.05 -3.86
CA ALA A 132 14.86 -8.07 -4.66
C ALA A 132 14.13 -7.04 -3.79
N GLN A 133 13.46 -7.47 -2.71
CA GLN A 133 12.76 -6.58 -1.79
C GLN A 133 13.67 -5.67 -0.96
N ALA A 134 14.91 -6.09 -0.71
CA ALA A 134 15.91 -5.30 -0.01
C ALA A 134 16.59 -4.24 -0.89
N ASP A 135 16.44 -4.35 -2.23
CA ASP A 135 17.05 -3.43 -3.17
C ASP A 135 16.39 -2.02 -3.08
N PRO A 136 17.17 -0.92 -3.03
CA PRO A 136 16.62 0.44 -3.02
C PRO A 136 15.73 0.77 -4.22
N GLY A 137 15.94 0.10 -5.35
CA GLY A 137 15.17 0.21 -6.58
C GLY A 137 13.92 -0.68 -6.64
N PHE A 138 13.57 -1.39 -5.55
CA PHE A 138 12.37 -2.23 -5.54
C PHE A 138 11.10 -1.41 -5.89
N GLY A 139 10.33 -1.90 -6.86
CA GLY A 139 9.17 -1.21 -7.44
C GLY A 139 9.50 -0.29 -8.62
N VAL A 140 10.69 0.31 -8.66
CA VAL A 140 11.15 1.17 -9.77
C VAL A 140 11.76 0.32 -10.90
N LEU A 141 12.61 -0.64 -10.56
CA LEU A 141 13.34 -1.47 -11.54
C LEU A 141 12.44 -2.40 -12.38
N GLY A 142 11.18 -2.56 -11.98
CA GLY A 142 10.18 -3.30 -12.77
C GLY A 142 9.55 -2.49 -13.90
N ALA A 143 9.78 -1.17 -13.94
CA ALA A 143 9.22 -0.29 -14.97
C ALA A 143 9.88 -0.52 -16.33
N ARG A 144 9.07 -0.58 -17.38
CA ARG A 144 9.49 -0.72 -18.78
C ARG A 144 9.76 0.66 -19.40
N VAL A 145 10.71 1.37 -18.82
CA VAL A 145 11.12 2.72 -19.22
C VAL A 145 12.63 2.82 -19.27
N ASP A 146 13.15 3.78 -20.03
CA ASP A 146 14.57 4.09 -19.99
C ASP A 146 14.94 4.68 -18.63
N LEU A 147 16.10 4.29 -18.12
CA LEU A 147 16.60 4.75 -16.82
C LEU A 147 17.28 6.11 -16.97
N ILE A 148 16.47 7.17 -16.98
CA ILE A 148 16.98 8.54 -17.11
C ILE A 148 17.41 9.06 -15.73
N PRO A 149 18.67 9.53 -15.55
CA PRO A 149 19.20 9.86 -14.22
C PRO A 149 18.40 10.88 -13.41
N HIS A 150 17.87 11.92 -14.04
CA HIS A 150 17.08 12.93 -13.31
C HIS A 150 15.77 12.34 -12.78
N GLN A 151 15.09 11.48 -13.55
CA GLN A 151 13.85 10.82 -13.14
C GLN A 151 14.07 9.88 -11.96
N LEU A 152 15.19 9.14 -11.99
CA LEU A 152 15.58 8.27 -10.87
C LEU A 152 15.89 9.07 -9.60
N ARG A 153 16.53 10.23 -9.73
CA ARG A 153 16.81 11.11 -8.58
C ARG A 153 15.53 11.61 -7.93
N ILE A 154 14.50 11.94 -8.71
CA ILE A 154 13.18 12.32 -8.17
C ILE A 154 12.54 11.15 -7.41
N ALA A 155 12.60 9.93 -7.95
CA ALA A 155 12.11 8.74 -7.25
C ALA A 155 12.86 8.48 -5.93
N GLU A 156 14.19 8.64 -5.90
CA GLU A 156 14.99 8.54 -4.68
C GLU A 156 14.59 9.59 -3.63
N LEU A 157 14.43 10.85 -4.05
CA LEU A 157 13.97 11.95 -3.18
C LEU A 157 12.58 11.67 -2.60
N ALA A 158 11.66 11.15 -3.41
CA ALA A 158 10.34 10.74 -2.93
C ALA A 158 10.43 9.57 -1.93
N ALA A 159 11.30 8.58 -2.18
CA ALA A 159 11.51 7.44 -1.31
C ALA A 159 11.99 7.82 0.11
N ALA A 160 12.73 8.92 0.22
CA ALA A 160 13.24 9.42 1.50
C ALA A 160 12.18 10.20 2.31
N ARG A 161 11.11 10.71 1.68
CA ARG A 161 10.10 11.55 2.32
C ARG A 161 8.93 10.74 2.88
N ARG A 162 8.44 11.12 4.07
CA ARG A 162 7.28 10.49 4.71
C ARG A 162 6.47 11.55 5.50
N PRO A 163 5.25 11.92 5.06
CA PRO A 163 4.59 11.54 3.81
C PRO A 163 5.24 12.18 2.57
N VAL A 164 4.98 11.61 1.38
CA VAL A 164 5.49 12.16 0.11
C VAL A 164 4.58 13.29 -0.36
N ARG A 165 5.03 14.54 -0.23
CA ARG A 165 4.34 15.73 -0.77
C ARG A 165 5.27 16.51 -1.68
N LEU A 166 5.02 16.48 -2.98
CA LEU A 166 5.90 17.04 -4.01
C LEU A 166 5.11 17.74 -5.12
N LEU A 167 5.71 18.79 -5.67
CA LEU A 167 5.29 19.45 -6.91
C LEU A 167 6.31 19.13 -8.00
N LEU A 168 5.92 18.36 -9.01
CA LEU A 168 6.73 18.10 -10.20
C LEU A 168 6.41 19.18 -11.23
N ALA A 169 7.35 20.09 -11.43
CA ALA A 169 7.18 21.31 -12.22
C ALA A 169 8.16 21.40 -13.39
N ASP A 170 8.69 20.26 -13.85
CA ASP A 170 9.64 20.18 -14.95
C ASP A 170 9.06 20.69 -16.27
N GLU A 171 9.92 20.95 -17.24
CA GLU A 171 9.50 21.34 -18.59
C GLU A 171 8.58 20.30 -19.23
N VAL A 172 7.75 20.78 -20.16
CA VAL A 172 6.85 19.91 -20.93
C VAL A 172 7.70 18.92 -21.74
N GLY A 173 7.40 17.62 -21.59
CA GLY A 173 8.12 16.55 -22.28
C GLY A 173 9.26 15.89 -21.49
N LEU A 174 9.65 16.40 -20.32
CA LEU A 174 10.72 15.79 -19.50
C LEU A 174 10.32 14.51 -18.74
N GLY A 175 9.05 14.13 -18.81
CA GLY A 175 8.56 12.85 -18.29
C GLY A 175 7.97 12.90 -16.89
N LYS A 176 7.34 14.02 -16.47
CA LYS A 176 6.63 14.14 -15.18
C LYS A 176 5.67 12.98 -14.89
N THR A 177 4.95 12.50 -15.91
CA THR A 177 4.04 11.34 -15.78
C THR A 177 4.81 10.06 -15.43
N ILE A 178 5.99 9.85 -16.04
CA ILE A 178 6.88 8.73 -15.75
C ILE A 178 7.42 8.83 -14.33
N GLU A 179 7.87 10.01 -13.91
CA GLU A 179 8.33 10.26 -12.53
C GLU A 179 7.23 9.99 -11.50
N ALA A 180 6.02 10.49 -11.73
CA ALA A 180 4.89 10.24 -10.83
C ALA A 180 4.53 8.74 -10.76
N CYS A 181 4.56 8.04 -11.89
CA CYS A 181 4.34 6.59 -11.93
C CYS A 181 5.46 5.81 -11.24
N LEU A 182 6.73 6.24 -11.35
CA LEU A 182 7.86 5.65 -10.61
C LEU A 182 7.64 5.77 -9.11
N ILE A 183 7.23 6.95 -8.63
CA ILE A 183 6.92 7.18 -7.21
C ILE A 183 5.74 6.30 -6.77
N ALA A 184 4.66 6.25 -7.55
CA ALA A 184 3.50 5.42 -7.23
C ALA A 184 3.87 3.92 -7.17
N ALA A 185 4.64 3.43 -8.15
CA ALA A 185 5.10 2.04 -8.20
C ALA A 185 5.97 1.69 -6.99
N GLN A 186 6.88 2.58 -6.58
CA GLN A 186 7.70 2.38 -5.39
C GLN A 186 6.88 2.40 -4.09
N GLN A 187 5.92 3.32 -3.96
CA GLN A 187 5.07 3.43 -2.78
C GLN A 187 4.16 2.20 -2.62
N LEU A 188 3.63 1.68 -3.72
CA LEU A 188 2.85 0.43 -3.76
C LEU A 188 3.73 -0.79 -3.45
N ALA A 189 4.89 -0.92 -4.09
CA ALA A 189 5.79 -2.04 -3.90
C ALA A 189 6.33 -2.13 -2.46
N SER A 190 6.64 -0.99 -1.86
CA SER A 190 7.10 -0.91 -0.46
C SER A 190 5.97 -1.02 0.57
N GLY A 191 4.71 -1.13 0.13
CA GLY A 191 3.53 -1.19 1.00
C GLY A 191 3.25 0.10 1.79
N ARG A 192 3.92 1.21 1.45
CA ARG A 192 3.73 2.53 2.06
C ARG A 192 2.45 3.21 1.59
N ALA A 193 1.98 2.84 0.40
CA ALA A 193 0.63 3.15 -0.08
C ALA A 193 -0.04 1.83 -0.48
N ARG A 194 -1.33 1.71 -0.15
CA ARG A 194 -2.21 0.65 -0.64
C ARG A 194 -3.28 1.23 -1.54
N ARG A 195 -3.76 2.43 -1.20
CA ARG A 195 -4.81 3.14 -1.92
C ARG A 195 -4.26 4.37 -2.64
N VAL A 196 -4.38 4.39 -3.96
CA VAL A 196 -3.84 5.49 -4.80
C VAL A 196 -4.94 6.04 -5.70
N LEU A 197 -5.12 7.35 -5.68
CA LEU A 197 -6.02 8.09 -6.57
C LEU A 197 -5.19 8.94 -7.54
N VAL A 198 -5.42 8.76 -8.83
CA VAL A 198 -4.88 9.61 -9.89
C VAL A 198 -6.02 10.43 -10.48
N LEU A 199 -5.86 11.75 -10.46
CA LEU A 199 -6.77 12.71 -11.06
C LEU A 199 -6.10 13.37 -12.26
N THR A 200 -6.77 13.35 -13.41
CA THR A 200 -6.28 13.96 -14.65
C THR A 200 -7.40 14.74 -15.34
N PRO A 201 -7.10 15.63 -16.29
CA PRO A 201 -8.10 16.11 -17.24
C PRO A 201 -8.76 14.95 -18.00
N ASP A 202 -10.01 15.16 -18.46
CA ASP A 202 -10.78 14.17 -19.23
C ASP A 202 -9.98 13.58 -20.42
N SER A 203 -9.24 14.44 -21.13
CA SER A 203 -8.49 14.08 -22.33
C SER A 203 -7.29 13.16 -22.06
N LEU A 204 -6.77 13.13 -20.82
CA LEU A 204 -5.55 12.42 -20.46
C LEU A 204 -5.80 11.08 -19.76
N VAL A 205 -7.05 10.78 -19.37
CA VAL A 205 -7.40 9.53 -18.65
C VAL A 205 -6.90 8.30 -19.40
N ASN A 206 -7.17 8.20 -20.70
CA ASN A 206 -6.76 7.04 -21.50
C ASN A 206 -5.23 6.95 -21.66
N GLN A 207 -4.54 8.09 -21.78
CA GLN A 207 -3.09 8.10 -21.86
C GLN A 207 -2.48 7.56 -20.55
N TRP A 208 -2.93 8.09 -19.41
CA TRP A 208 -2.50 7.63 -18.09
C TRP A 208 -2.75 6.16 -17.87
N PHE A 209 -3.95 5.67 -18.23
CA PHE A 209 -4.28 4.24 -18.12
C PHE A 209 -3.28 3.38 -18.90
N VAL A 210 -2.95 3.77 -20.14
CA VAL A 210 -1.98 3.06 -20.97
C VAL A 210 -0.59 3.10 -20.37
N GLU A 211 -0.13 4.23 -19.84
CA GLU A 211 1.18 4.35 -19.19
C GLU A 211 1.27 3.46 -17.94
N LEU A 212 0.30 3.56 -17.04
CA LEU A 212 0.23 2.77 -15.80
C LEU A 212 0.28 1.26 -16.08
N VAL A 213 -0.51 0.78 -17.04
CA VAL A 213 -0.59 -0.65 -17.36
C VAL A 213 0.64 -1.11 -18.16
N ARG A 214 1.00 -0.42 -19.25
CA ARG A 214 2.03 -0.92 -20.18
C ARG A 214 3.45 -0.68 -19.71
N ARG A 215 3.71 0.45 -19.02
CA ARG A 215 5.06 0.81 -18.58
C ARG A 215 5.32 0.36 -17.14
N PHE A 216 4.32 0.42 -16.27
CA PHE A 216 4.52 0.18 -14.83
C PHE A 216 3.84 -1.07 -14.29
N ASN A 217 3.05 -1.78 -15.12
CA ASN A 217 2.29 -2.96 -14.68
C ASN A 217 1.37 -2.66 -13.48
N LEU A 218 0.89 -1.42 -13.35
CA LEU A 218 -0.02 -1.00 -12.28
C LEU A 218 -1.48 -1.13 -12.73
N ALA A 219 -2.26 -1.89 -11.98
CA ALA A 219 -3.67 -2.16 -12.27
C ALA A 219 -4.57 -1.05 -11.68
N PHE A 220 -4.68 0.06 -12.39
CA PHE A 220 -5.62 1.13 -12.06
C PHE A 220 -6.98 0.90 -12.70
N ALA A 221 -8.03 1.08 -11.90
CA ALA A 221 -9.40 1.06 -12.38
C ALA A 221 -9.82 2.47 -12.83
N VAL A 222 -10.25 2.62 -14.08
CA VAL A 222 -10.85 3.86 -14.56
C VAL A 222 -12.25 3.99 -13.97
N PHE A 223 -12.53 5.15 -13.38
CA PHE A 223 -13.81 5.49 -12.75
C PHE A 223 -14.48 6.64 -13.50
N ASP A 224 -15.74 6.44 -13.82
CA ASP A 224 -16.64 7.40 -14.44
C ASP A 224 -18.06 7.27 -13.84
N ALA A 225 -19.00 8.07 -14.37
CA ALA A 225 -20.38 8.08 -13.90
C ALA A 225 -21.07 6.72 -14.08
N GLU A 226 -20.85 6.05 -15.21
CA GLU A 226 -21.50 4.78 -15.54
C GLU A 226 -21.05 3.67 -14.59
N ARG A 227 -19.73 3.55 -14.37
CA ARG A 227 -19.16 2.57 -13.45
C ARG A 227 -19.64 2.78 -12.02
N CYS A 228 -19.62 4.01 -11.53
CA CYS A 228 -20.10 4.31 -10.18
C CYS A 228 -21.57 3.95 -10.02
N ALA A 229 -22.43 4.28 -10.99
CA ALA A 229 -23.84 3.91 -10.95
C ALA A 229 -24.06 2.39 -10.96
N ALA A 230 -23.25 1.65 -11.73
CA ALA A 230 -23.31 0.19 -11.74
C ALA A 230 -22.89 -0.44 -10.41
N LEU A 231 -21.83 0.09 -9.77
CA LEU A 231 -21.37 -0.36 -8.45
C LEU A 231 -22.42 -0.11 -7.37
N GLU A 232 -23.03 1.06 -7.36
CA GLU A 232 -24.10 1.39 -6.41
C GLU A 232 -25.36 0.55 -6.62
N ALA A 233 -25.70 0.22 -7.88
CA ALA A 233 -26.81 -0.68 -8.18
C ALA A 233 -26.55 -2.10 -7.66
N ALA A 234 -25.29 -2.56 -7.73
CA ALA A 234 -24.89 -3.88 -7.23
C ALA A 234 -24.79 -3.93 -5.70
N ALA A 235 -24.34 -2.83 -5.07
CA ALA A 235 -24.19 -2.71 -3.62
C ALA A 235 -24.71 -1.35 -3.12
N PRO A 236 -26.02 -1.19 -2.90
CA PRO A 236 -26.58 0.07 -2.44
C PRO A 236 -26.06 0.48 -1.07
N GLY A 237 -25.67 1.76 -0.93
CA GLY A 237 -25.20 2.32 0.34
C GLY A 237 -23.71 2.10 0.63
N THR A 238 -22.96 1.46 -0.28
CA THR A 238 -21.49 1.40 -0.19
C THR A 238 -20.86 2.53 -1.00
N ASN A 239 -19.66 2.94 -0.59
CA ASN A 239 -18.90 3.92 -1.34
C ASN A 239 -18.29 3.25 -2.59
N PRO A 240 -18.63 3.69 -3.82
CA PRO A 240 -18.11 3.05 -5.03
C PRO A 240 -16.59 3.11 -5.13
N PHE A 241 -15.95 4.14 -4.56
CA PHE A 241 -14.49 4.29 -4.59
C PHE A 241 -13.74 3.30 -3.69
N GLU A 242 -14.45 2.52 -2.86
CA GLU A 242 -13.85 1.45 -2.04
C GLU A 242 -13.73 0.11 -2.78
N ASP A 243 -14.40 -0.05 -3.93
CA ASP A 243 -14.35 -1.25 -4.78
C ASP A 243 -12.93 -1.54 -5.33
N ALA A 244 -12.13 -0.49 -5.54
CA ALA A 244 -10.78 -0.59 -6.06
C ALA A 244 -9.76 0.08 -5.12
N GLN A 245 -8.53 -0.45 -5.11
CA GLN A 245 -7.43 0.13 -4.35
C GLN A 245 -6.69 1.21 -5.15
N CYS A 246 -6.60 1.07 -6.48
CA CYS A 246 -5.95 2.05 -7.36
C CYS A 246 -6.98 2.58 -8.35
N VAL A 247 -7.28 3.88 -8.28
CA VAL A 247 -8.32 4.53 -9.08
C VAL A 247 -7.74 5.64 -9.93
N LEU A 248 -8.16 5.70 -11.20
CA LEU A 248 -7.89 6.76 -12.13
C LEU A 248 -9.22 7.41 -12.52
N ALA A 249 -9.35 8.72 -12.30
CA ALA A 249 -10.59 9.44 -12.57
C ALA A 249 -10.30 10.84 -13.14
N SER A 250 -11.31 11.40 -13.80
CA SER A 250 -11.25 12.78 -14.25
C SER A 250 -11.49 13.76 -13.10
N VAL A 251 -10.63 14.77 -13.01
CA VAL A 251 -10.83 15.91 -12.09
C VAL A 251 -12.05 16.75 -12.50
N ASP A 252 -12.29 16.91 -13.80
CA ASP A 252 -13.38 17.72 -14.34
C ASP A 252 -14.74 17.11 -14.04
N TRP A 253 -14.85 15.79 -14.16
CA TRP A 253 -16.05 15.05 -13.82
C TRP A 253 -16.33 15.10 -12.32
N LEU A 254 -15.36 14.75 -11.47
CA LEU A 254 -15.53 14.77 -10.02
C LEU A 254 -15.84 16.17 -9.48
N ALA A 255 -15.27 17.22 -10.08
CA ALA A 255 -15.53 18.59 -9.67
C ALA A 255 -16.98 19.04 -9.92
N ARG A 256 -17.70 18.38 -10.84
CA ARG A 256 -19.10 18.69 -11.19
C ARG A 256 -20.11 17.85 -10.41
N ASP A 257 -19.67 16.75 -9.81
CA ASP A 257 -20.52 15.82 -9.07
C ASP A 257 -20.18 15.82 -7.58
N ALA A 258 -20.96 16.56 -6.79
CA ALA A 258 -20.72 16.73 -5.37
C ALA A 258 -20.77 15.41 -4.59
N ALA A 259 -21.68 14.50 -4.95
CA ALA A 259 -21.80 13.20 -4.28
C ALA A 259 -20.57 12.33 -4.57
N ARG A 260 -20.09 12.32 -5.82
CA ARG A 260 -18.86 11.58 -6.19
C ARG A 260 -17.62 12.19 -5.57
N ALA A 261 -17.54 13.52 -5.50
CA ALA A 261 -16.45 14.21 -4.83
C ALA A 261 -16.37 13.85 -3.33
N GLU A 262 -17.52 13.80 -2.65
CA GLU A 262 -17.60 13.42 -1.23
C GLU A 262 -17.22 11.96 -1.03
N ALA A 263 -17.77 11.05 -1.85
CA ALA A 263 -17.45 9.64 -1.84
C ALA A 263 -15.94 9.38 -2.09
N ALA A 264 -15.34 10.04 -3.08
CA ALA A 264 -13.91 9.96 -3.34
C ALA A 264 -13.09 10.49 -2.17
N THR A 265 -13.52 11.57 -1.51
CA THR A 265 -12.81 12.14 -0.34
C THR A 265 -12.87 11.21 0.87
N ALA A 266 -14.00 10.53 1.08
CA ALA A 266 -14.18 9.59 2.18
C ALA A 266 -13.46 8.23 1.98
N ALA A 267 -12.95 7.94 0.79
CA ALA A 267 -12.43 6.63 0.42
C ALA A 267 -11.02 6.28 0.96
N GLY A 268 -10.43 7.12 1.81
CA GLY A 268 -9.21 6.83 2.56
C GLY A 268 -7.98 6.54 1.69
N TRP A 269 -7.55 7.51 0.88
CA TRP A 269 -6.36 7.36 0.03
C TRP A 269 -5.06 7.53 0.83
N ASP A 270 -4.02 6.79 0.44
CA ASP A 270 -2.66 6.98 0.98
C ASP A 270 -1.86 7.97 0.12
N LEU A 271 -2.16 8.01 -1.18
CA LEU A 271 -1.44 8.80 -2.18
C LEU A 271 -2.41 9.37 -3.23
N LEU A 272 -2.35 10.69 -3.42
CA LEU A 272 -3.08 11.43 -4.45
C LEU A 272 -2.11 11.96 -5.51
N LEU A 273 -2.34 11.65 -6.78
CA LEU A 273 -1.64 12.23 -7.92
C LEU A 273 -2.62 13.15 -8.65
N VAL A 274 -2.21 14.37 -8.95
CA VAL A 274 -3.02 15.31 -9.73
C VAL A 274 -2.21 15.82 -10.90
N ASP A 275 -2.63 15.44 -12.10
CA ASP A 275 -2.03 15.90 -13.35
C ASP A 275 -2.61 17.24 -13.81
N GLU A 276 -1.80 17.99 -14.54
CA GLU A 276 -2.11 19.33 -15.03
C GLU A 276 -2.73 20.24 -13.96
N ALA A 277 -2.11 20.23 -12.77
CA ALA A 277 -2.49 21.06 -11.64
C ALA A 277 -2.43 22.57 -11.97
N HIS A 278 -1.91 22.94 -13.14
CA HIS A 278 -1.96 24.30 -13.63
C HIS A 278 -3.37 24.80 -13.99
N HIS A 279 -4.30 23.90 -14.31
CA HIS A 279 -5.70 24.24 -14.60
C HIS A 279 -6.54 24.53 -13.35
N LEU A 280 -6.01 24.24 -12.14
CA LEU A 280 -6.70 24.49 -10.88
C LEU A 280 -6.62 25.98 -10.51
N ALA A 281 -7.54 26.78 -11.04
CA ALA A 281 -7.56 28.22 -10.80
C ALA A 281 -7.90 28.58 -9.35
N TRP A 282 -7.12 29.51 -8.79
CA TRP A 282 -7.28 30.05 -7.44
C TRP A 282 -6.90 31.53 -7.39
N SER A 283 -7.66 32.30 -6.62
CA SER A 283 -7.35 33.67 -6.22
C SER A 283 -7.84 33.89 -4.77
N PRO A 284 -7.43 34.99 -4.11
CA PRO A 284 -7.97 35.36 -2.80
C PRO A 284 -9.50 35.49 -2.78
N ASP A 285 -10.10 35.89 -3.91
CA ASP A 285 -11.54 36.11 -4.04
C ASP A 285 -12.34 34.84 -4.37
N GLY A 286 -11.67 33.75 -4.78
CA GLY A 286 -12.36 32.52 -5.14
C GLY A 286 -11.47 31.44 -5.75
N ALA A 287 -11.99 30.21 -5.76
CA ALA A 287 -11.30 29.04 -6.29
C ALA A 287 -12.24 28.25 -7.21
N SER A 288 -11.66 27.58 -8.21
CA SER A 288 -12.40 26.70 -9.11
C SER A 288 -12.94 25.48 -8.38
N ALA A 289 -13.96 24.83 -8.95
CA ALA A 289 -14.51 23.59 -8.39
C ALA A 289 -13.44 22.49 -8.30
N GLY A 290 -12.58 22.39 -9.32
CA GLY A 290 -11.45 21.46 -9.33
C GLY A 290 -10.45 21.76 -8.21
N TYR A 291 -10.10 23.03 -7.98
CA TYR A 291 -9.20 23.41 -6.88
C TYR A 291 -9.78 23.00 -5.53
N ARG A 292 -11.06 23.31 -5.26
CA ARG A 292 -11.73 22.94 -4.00
C ARG A 292 -11.84 21.43 -3.80
N LEU A 293 -12.05 20.67 -4.89
CA LEU A 293 -12.02 19.21 -4.85
C LEU A 293 -10.65 18.71 -4.40
N VAL A 294 -9.59 19.17 -5.08
CA VAL A 294 -8.21 18.76 -4.79
C VAL A 294 -7.78 19.21 -3.40
N GLU A 295 -8.19 20.40 -2.95
CA GLU A 295 -7.92 20.90 -1.59
C GLU A 295 -8.48 19.97 -0.52
N ARG A 296 -9.74 19.54 -0.65
CA ARG A 296 -10.35 18.57 0.27
C ARG A 296 -9.65 17.22 0.24
N LEU A 297 -9.36 16.70 -0.95
CA LEU A 297 -8.65 15.43 -1.10
C LEU A 297 -7.23 15.49 -0.54
N ALA A 298 -6.49 16.56 -0.81
CA ALA A 298 -5.12 16.76 -0.35
C ALA A 298 -5.02 16.96 1.18
N ALA A 299 -6.09 17.47 1.80
CA ALA A 299 -6.21 17.56 3.26
C ALA A 299 -6.54 16.19 3.90
N ALA A 300 -7.32 15.35 3.21
CA ALA A 300 -7.68 14.01 3.67
C ALA A 300 -6.62 12.94 3.33
N THR A 301 -5.67 13.24 2.44
CA THR A 301 -4.68 12.28 1.92
C THR A 301 -3.27 12.63 2.42
N PRO A 302 -2.53 11.69 3.05
CA PRO A 302 -1.17 11.96 3.52
C PRO A 302 -0.20 12.32 2.39
N GLY A 303 -0.12 11.47 1.36
CA GLY A 303 0.76 11.68 0.20
C GLY A 303 0.08 12.46 -0.92
N VAL A 304 0.74 13.49 -1.46
CA VAL A 304 0.22 14.31 -2.56
C VAL A 304 1.32 14.62 -3.56
N LEU A 305 1.09 14.26 -4.83
CA LEU A 305 1.94 14.59 -5.96
C LEU A 305 1.15 15.47 -6.91
N LEU A 306 1.64 16.68 -7.13
CA LEU A 306 1.07 17.60 -8.11
C LEU A 306 2.00 17.65 -9.32
N LEU A 307 1.48 17.39 -10.51
CA LEU A 307 2.22 17.55 -11.76
C LEU A 307 1.72 18.81 -12.44
N THR A 308 2.65 19.65 -12.88
CA THR A 308 2.32 20.93 -13.49
C THR A 308 3.36 21.33 -14.51
N ALA A 309 2.95 22.13 -15.50
CA ALA A 309 3.90 22.85 -16.34
C ALA A 309 4.66 23.90 -15.51
N THR A 310 5.78 24.39 -16.03
CA THR A 310 6.67 25.31 -15.32
C THR A 310 5.92 26.58 -14.83
N PRO A 311 6.13 27.00 -13.57
CA PRO A 311 5.33 28.04 -12.92
C PRO A 311 5.48 29.45 -13.51
N GLU A 312 6.58 29.75 -14.23
CA GLU A 312 6.81 31.08 -14.82
C GLU A 312 5.70 31.52 -15.79
N GLN A 313 5.00 30.59 -16.43
CA GLN A 313 3.89 30.91 -17.34
C GLN A 313 2.58 31.26 -16.61
N LEU A 314 2.46 30.97 -15.31
CA LEU A 314 1.20 30.99 -14.56
C LEU A 314 1.17 32.05 -13.44
N GLY A 315 2.29 32.75 -13.21
CA GLY A 315 2.43 33.79 -12.19
C GLY A 315 2.57 33.26 -10.76
N GLN A 316 3.05 34.13 -9.86
CA GLN A 316 3.36 33.78 -8.47
C GLN A 316 2.13 33.28 -7.68
N ALA A 317 0.95 33.87 -7.91
CA ALA A 317 -0.28 33.46 -7.24
C ALA A 317 -0.70 32.01 -7.58
N GLY A 318 -0.53 31.59 -8.84
CA GLY A 318 -0.83 30.23 -9.26
C GLY A 318 0.13 29.21 -8.65
N HIS A 319 1.43 29.55 -8.58
CA HIS A 319 2.42 28.69 -7.92
C HIS A 319 2.16 28.57 -6.42
N PHE A 320 1.89 29.70 -5.74
CA PHE A 320 1.46 29.73 -4.35
C PHE A 320 0.26 28.82 -4.10
N ALA A 321 -0.77 28.89 -4.95
CA ALA A 321 -1.98 28.09 -4.79
C ALA A 321 -1.69 26.58 -4.78
N ARG A 322 -0.73 26.11 -5.58
CA ARG A 322 -0.32 24.70 -5.64
C ARG A 322 0.53 24.30 -4.44
N LEU A 323 1.43 25.18 -4.01
CA LEU A 323 2.22 24.97 -2.79
C LEU A 323 1.32 24.91 -1.55
N ARG A 324 0.26 25.71 -1.51
CA ARG A 324 -0.78 25.67 -0.46
C ARG A 324 -1.52 24.33 -0.41
N LEU A 325 -1.76 23.67 -1.54
CA LEU A 325 -2.33 22.31 -1.55
C LEU A 325 -1.37 21.28 -0.92
N LEU A 326 -0.06 21.51 -1.02
CA LEU A 326 0.94 20.66 -0.39
C LEU A 326 1.11 20.97 1.10
N ASP A 327 1.21 22.24 1.48
CA ASP A 327 1.38 22.64 2.87
C ASP A 327 0.63 23.95 3.15
N PRO A 328 -0.64 23.87 3.59
CA PRO A 328 -1.43 25.07 3.87
C PRO A 328 -0.92 25.83 5.09
N ALA A 329 -0.14 25.21 5.98
CA ALA A 329 0.42 25.87 7.15
C ALA A 329 1.64 26.72 6.79
N ARG A 330 2.52 26.22 5.90
CA ARG A 330 3.67 26.98 5.39
C ARG A 330 3.25 28.08 4.41
N TYR A 331 2.24 27.80 3.58
CA TYR A 331 1.77 28.71 2.52
C TYR A 331 0.36 29.24 2.84
N ALA A 332 0.24 29.94 3.96
CA ALA A 332 -1.03 30.51 4.42
C ALA A 332 -1.39 31.82 3.69
N GLU A 333 -0.43 32.74 3.57
CA GLU A 333 -0.63 34.11 3.08
C GLU A 333 0.14 34.39 1.79
N LEU A 334 -0.57 34.88 0.77
CA LEU A 334 0.01 35.17 -0.54
C LEU A 334 1.02 36.32 -0.48
N ASP A 335 0.69 37.41 0.22
CA ASP A 335 1.56 38.59 0.28
C ASP A 335 2.91 38.29 0.92
N ALA A 336 2.91 37.45 1.96
CA ALA A 336 4.14 36.99 2.61
C ALA A 336 5.00 36.16 1.64
N PHE A 337 4.38 35.27 0.87
CA PHE A 337 5.06 34.47 -0.15
C PHE A 337 5.67 35.35 -1.26
N VAL A 338 4.91 36.34 -1.76
CA VAL A 338 5.39 37.29 -2.79
C VAL A 338 6.59 38.10 -2.28
N ALA A 339 6.52 38.58 -1.03
CA ALA A 339 7.63 39.30 -0.41
C ALA A 339 8.89 38.41 -0.28
N GLU A 340 8.73 37.17 0.17
CA GLU A 340 9.81 36.18 0.27
C GLU A 340 10.45 35.91 -1.11
N GLN A 341 9.64 35.70 -2.14
CA GLN A 341 10.12 35.46 -3.51
C GLN A 341 10.91 36.64 -4.09
N ALA A 342 10.53 37.88 -3.76
CA ALA A 342 11.26 39.06 -4.21
C ALA A 342 12.71 39.09 -3.67
N GLU A 343 12.92 38.63 -2.43
CA GLU A 343 14.26 38.49 -1.85
C GLU A 343 15.11 37.45 -2.61
N TRP A 344 14.49 36.31 -2.98
CA TRP A 344 15.16 35.25 -3.74
C TRP A 344 15.54 35.65 -5.16
N VAL A 345 14.69 36.41 -5.87
CA VAL A 345 15.01 36.92 -7.21
C VAL A 345 16.22 37.87 -7.15
N ALA A 346 16.26 38.75 -6.15
CA ALA A 346 17.41 39.64 -5.95
C ALA A 346 18.70 38.84 -5.64
N LEU A 347 18.59 37.73 -4.90
CA LEU A 347 19.70 36.83 -4.62
C LEU A 347 20.17 36.10 -5.89
N SER A 348 19.28 35.53 -6.70
CA SER A 348 19.66 34.86 -7.95
C SER A 348 20.43 35.79 -8.88
N ALA A 349 19.94 37.01 -9.08
CA ALA A 349 20.64 38.01 -9.88
C ALA A 349 22.02 38.40 -9.30
N LEU A 350 22.20 38.30 -7.98
CA LEU A 350 23.52 38.46 -7.36
C LEU A 350 24.41 37.25 -7.62
N VAL A 351 23.90 36.02 -7.47
CA VAL A 351 24.63 34.77 -7.70
C VAL A 351 25.12 34.69 -9.14
N GLU A 352 24.25 34.99 -10.12
CA GLU A 352 24.63 35.01 -11.55
C GLU A 352 25.82 35.94 -11.81
N ARG A 353 25.76 37.18 -11.30
CA ARG A 353 26.88 38.13 -11.43
C ARG A 353 28.16 37.63 -10.79
N ILE A 354 28.08 36.95 -9.64
CA ILE A 354 29.25 36.36 -8.98
C ILE A 354 29.85 35.23 -9.81
N VAL A 355 29.01 34.35 -10.37
CA VAL A 355 29.43 33.27 -11.28
C VAL A 355 30.10 33.85 -12.54
N GLU A 356 29.63 35.00 -13.02
CA GLU A 356 30.24 35.76 -14.12
C GLU A 356 31.51 36.54 -13.72
N GLY A 357 31.93 36.48 -12.45
CA GLY A 357 33.19 37.04 -11.96
C GLY A 357 33.10 38.43 -11.32
N ALA A 358 31.89 38.96 -11.08
CA ALA A 358 31.71 40.22 -10.36
C ALA A 358 31.98 40.04 -8.86
N ALA A 359 32.76 40.95 -8.27
CA ALA A 359 32.96 40.97 -6.83
C ALA A 359 31.74 41.61 -6.13
N PRO A 360 31.11 40.92 -5.16
CA PRO A 360 29.99 41.49 -4.43
C PRO A 360 30.44 42.69 -3.58
N ASP A 361 29.59 43.71 -3.46
CA ASP A 361 29.85 44.86 -2.60
C ASP A 361 29.71 44.50 -1.09
N ALA A 362 29.98 45.46 -0.20
CA ALA A 362 29.90 45.22 1.24
C ALA A 362 28.48 44.84 1.72
N THR A 363 27.44 45.41 1.12
CA THR A 363 26.03 45.16 1.45
C THR A 363 25.61 43.77 0.96
N GLN A 364 26.01 43.40 -0.25
CA GLN A 364 25.78 42.08 -0.85
C GLN A 364 26.50 40.98 -0.06
N ARG A 365 27.73 41.22 0.40
CA ARG A 365 28.45 40.29 1.29
C ARG A 365 27.74 40.09 2.62
N ALA A 366 27.19 41.15 3.22
CA ALA A 366 26.43 41.05 4.46
C ALA A 366 25.12 40.26 4.27
N LEU A 367 24.43 40.45 3.14
CA LEU A 367 23.24 39.68 2.79
C LEU A 367 23.54 38.18 2.62
N LEU A 368 24.59 37.84 1.87
CA LEU A 368 25.04 36.45 1.68
C LEU A 368 25.41 35.79 3.02
N ALA A 369 26.13 36.51 3.89
CA ALA A 369 26.50 36.00 5.20
C ALA A 369 25.27 35.70 6.09
N ARG A 370 24.24 36.56 6.05
CA ARG A 370 22.99 36.34 6.80
C ARG A 370 22.26 35.08 6.31
N LEU A 371 22.14 34.91 5.00
CA LEU A 371 21.39 33.81 4.39
C LEU A 371 22.11 32.46 4.58
N LEU A 372 23.43 32.42 4.38
CA LEU A 372 24.22 31.19 4.55
C LEU A 372 24.29 30.71 6.02
N GLN A 373 24.15 31.61 6.98
CA GLN A 373 24.04 31.24 8.40
C GLN A 373 22.70 30.58 8.75
N GLN A 374 21.63 30.88 8.01
CA GLN A 374 20.32 30.26 8.23
C GLN A 374 20.30 28.81 7.72
N ASP A 375 20.97 28.50 6.62
CA ASP A 375 21.10 27.12 6.11
C ASP A 375 21.95 26.23 7.03
N ALA A 376 23.01 26.78 7.64
CA ALA A 376 23.83 26.02 8.59
C ALA A 376 23.06 25.60 9.86
N ALA A 377 21.99 26.32 10.22
CA ALA A 377 21.14 26.01 11.36
C ALA A 377 19.94 25.09 11.01
N ALA A 378 19.67 24.85 9.72
CA ALA A 378 18.56 24.03 9.24
C ALA A 378 18.96 22.59 8.86
N VAL A 379 20.25 22.24 9.01
CA VAL A 379 20.84 20.93 8.66
C VAL A 379 21.24 20.11 9.90
N ASP A 380 21.04 20.64 11.10
CA ASP A 380 21.03 19.88 12.37
C ASP A 380 19.60 19.49 12.74
#